data_AF-Q5YMG5-F1
#
_entry.id   AF-Q5YMG5-F1
#
_cell.length_a   1.000
_cell.length_b   1.000
_cell.length_c   1.000
_cell.angle_alpha   90.00
_cell.angle_beta   90.00
_cell.angle_gamma   90.00
#
_symmetry.space_group_name_H-M   'P 1'
#
loop_
_entity.id
_entity.type
_entity.pdbx_description
1 polymer ?
#
loop_
_entity_poly.entity_id
_entity_poly.type
_entity_poly.pdbx_seq_one_letter_code
_entity_poly.pdbx_strand_id
1 'polypeptide(L)'
;MTTTVGFLAGGKCPNTAEGRVHRGDNQGGLVGSVPVIFAFQHAYYVARSGEQVRALVLPEAPVSSADTIQKGINTIPDKTNYCLTITELEPARYLVEVFERRPSGETKTYRQNVTTVHRDGRTFIDTVTSADR
;
A
#
# COMPACT_ATOMS: atom_id res chain seq x y z
N MET A 1 -13.43 21.78 -1.46
CA MET A 1 -12.19 21.43 -0.75
C MET A 1 -12.57 20.80 0.59
N THR A 2 -12.95 19.51 0.64
CA THR A 2 -13.59 19.01 1.89
C THR A 2 -13.41 17.51 2.18
N THR A 3 -12.36 16.84 1.67
CA THR A 3 -12.22 15.39 1.89
C THR A 3 -11.03 15.00 2.78
N THR A 4 -10.06 15.89 3.00
CA THR A 4 -8.82 15.53 3.73
C THR A 4 -8.99 15.46 5.26
N VAL A 5 -9.99 16.12 5.83
CA VAL A 5 -10.11 16.28 7.30
C VAL A 5 -10.72 15.05 8.00
N GLY A 6 -11.54 14.25 7.30
CA GLY A 6 -12.31 13.17 7.94
C GLY A 6 -11.48 12.00 8.45
N PHE A 7 -10.36 11.68 7.80
CA PHE A 7 -9.58 10.48 8.14
C PHE A 7 -8.66 10.69 9.36
N LEU A 8 -8.05 11.87 9.48
CA LEU A 8 -7.21 12.23 10.62
C LEU A 8 -8.00 12.34 11.94
N ALA A 9 -9.32 12.57 11.85
CA ALA A 9 -10.23 12.71 12.98
C ALA A 9 -10.94 11.39 13.39
N GLY A 10 -10.47 10.23 12.93
CA GLY A 10 -11.06 8.93 13.31
C GLY A 10 -12.05 8.34 12.29
N GLY A 11 -12.33 9.04 11.19
CA GLY A 11 -13.23 8.57 10.14
C GLY A 11 -12.70 7.37 9.36
N LYS A 12 -13.57 6.80 8.51
CA LYS A 12 -13.21 5.73 7.56
C LYS A 12 -12.22 6.26 6.52
N CYS A 13 -11.39 5.38 5.95
CA CYS A 13 -10.54 5.74 4.82
C CYS A 13 -11.44 6.11 3.63
N PRO A 14 -11.33 7.32 3.06
CA PRO A 14 -12.13 7.69 1.91
C PRO A 14 -11.58 7.00 0.66
N ASN A 15 -12.48 6.53 -0.19
CA ASN A 15 -12.14 5.94 -1.48
C ASN A 15 -12.34 6.99 -2.59
N THR A 16 -11.25 7.62 -3.03
CA THR A 16 -11.28 8.70 -4.02
C THR A 16 -10.20 8.54 -5.09
N ALA A 17 -10.47 9.08 -6.27
CA ALA A 17 -9.53 9.24 -7.36
C ALA A 17 -9.64 10.67 -7.91
N GLU A 18 -8.61 11.48 -7.69
CA GLU A 18 -8.57 12.90 -8.03
C GLU A 18 -7.28 13.19 -8.81
N GLY A 19 -7.38 13.25 -10.15
CA GLY A 19 -6.23 13.42 -11.02
C GLY A 19 -5.22 12.28 -10.84
N ARG A 20 -4.01 12.61 -10.38
CA ARG A 20 -2.90 11.65 -10.13
C ARG A 20 -2.88 11.09 -8.71
N VAL A 21 -3.86 11.44 -7.87
CA VAL A 21 -3.92 11.04 -6.46
C VAL A 21 -5.09 10.09 -6.24
N HIS A 22 -4.79 8.93 -5.67
CA HIS A 22 -5.76 7.93 -5.26
C HIS A 22 -5.68 7.74 -3.75
N ARG A 23 -6.83 7.68 -3.08
CA ARG A 23 -6.91 7.42 -1.64
C ARG A 23 -7.85 6.25 -1.39
N GLY A 24 -7.51 5.40 -0.44
CA GLY A 24 -8.34 4.25 -0.10
C GLY A 24 -7.65 3.14 0.68
N ASP A 25 -8.44 2.15 1.04
CA ASP A 25 -8.05 0.89 1.68
C ASP A 25 -8.66 -0.31 0.94
N ASN A 26 -9.03 -0.12 -0.34
CA ASN A 26 -9.65 -1.14 -1.17
C ASN A 26 -8.76 -2.38 -1.34
N GLN A 27 -9.39 -3.51 -1.63
CA GLN A 27 -8.71 -4.78 -1.92
C GLN A 27 -7.75 -4.70 -3.12
N GLY A 28 -7.96 -3.77 -4.06
CA GLY A 28 -7.12 -3.62 -5.24
C GLY A 28 -7.37 -4.70 -6.30
N GLY A 29 -6.36 -4.99 -7.12
CA GLY A 29 -6.45 -5.95 -8.21
C GLY A 29 -5.11 -6.26 -8.85
N LEU A 30 -5.10 -7.22 -9.78
CA LEU A 30 -3.88 -7.71 -10.44
C LEU A 30 -3.56 -6.99 -11.76
N VAL A 31 -4.42 -6.10 -12.23
CA VAL A 31 -4.27 -5.38 -13.49
C VAL A 31 -4.35 -3.88 -13.23
N GLY A 32 -3.32 -3.15 -13.63
CA GLY A 32 -3.16 -1.72 -13.39
C GLY A 32 -2.31 -1.41 -12.16
N SER A 33 -1.53 -0.33 -12.24
CA SER A 33 -0.53 0.02 -11.22
C SER A 33 -1.15 0.40 -9.87
N VAL A 34 -2.17 1.27 -9.87
CA VAL A 34 -2.88 1.65 -8.64
C VAL A 34 -3.62 0.45 -8.01
N PRO A 35 -4.37 -0.37 -8.77
CA PRO A 35 -4.94 -1.60 -8.24
C PRO A 35 -3.93 -2.56 -7.61
N VAL A 36 -2.75 -2.78 -8.20
CA VAL A 36 -1.75 -3.70 -7.61
C VAL A 36 -1.14 -3.12 -6.34
N ILE A 37 -0.96 -1.80 -6.24
CA ILE A 37 -0.48 -1.14 -5.02
C ILE A 37 -1.50 -1.29 -3.88
N PHE A 38 -2.80 -1.12 -4.17
CA PHE A 38 -3.85 -1.41 -3.20
C PHE A 38 -3.82 -2.88 -2.76
N ALA A 39 -3.71 -3.82 -3.71
CA ALA A 39 -3.64 -5.25 -3.40
C ALA A 39 -2.42 -5.60 -2.54
N PHE A 40 -1.27 -4.98 -2.80
CA PHE A 40 -0.03 -5.20 -2.04
C PHE A 40 -0.21 -4.83 -0.57
N GLN A 41 -0.79 -3.65 -0.29
CA GLN A 41 -1.02 -3.20 1.08
C GLN A 41 -2.18 -3.95 1.75
N HIS A 42 -3.23 -4.31 1.01
CA HIS A 42 -4.32 -5.12 1.52
C HIS A 42 -3.84 -6.52 1.93
N ALA A 43 -2.94 -7.13 1.15
CA ALA A 43 -2.31 -8.40 1.52
C ALA A 43 -1.50 -8.29 2.83
N TYR A 44 -0.90 -7.12 3.10
CA TYR A 44 -0.13 -6.85 4.31
C TYR A 44 -1.01 -6.61 5.54
N TYR A 45 -2.00 -5.72 5.45
CA TYR A 45 -2.79 -5.27 6.61
C TYR A 45 -4.05 -6.10 6.86
N VAL A 46 -4.71 -6.59 5.80
CA VAL A 46 -5.99 -7.30 5.90
C VAL A 46 -5.79 -8.81 5.80
N ALA A 47 -5.17 -9.29 4.72
CA ALA A 47 -4.91 -10.72 4.58
C ALA A 47 -3.80 -11.22 5.52
N ARG A 48 -2.94 -10.31 5.99
CA ARG A 48 -1.83 -10.55 6.94
C ARG A 48 -0.94 -11.71 6.51
N SER A 49 -0.66 -11.80 5.21
CA SER A 49 0.09 -12.90 4.59
C SER A 49 1.29 -12.40 3.78
N GLY A 50 2.49 -12.72 4.24
CA GLY A 50 3.73 -12.40 3.54
C GLY A 50 3.85 -13.11 2.19
N GLU A 51 3.24 -14.28 2.04
CA GLU A 51 3.15 -15.01 0.77
C GLU A 51 2.31 -14.23 -0.26
N GLN A 52 1.11 -13.78 0.14
CA GLN A 52 0.25 -13.00 -0.76
C GLN A 52 0.89 -11.65 -1.14
N VAL A 53 1.58 -11.01 -0.19
CA VAL A 53 2.37 -9.80 -0.49
C VAL A 53 3.44 -10.12 -1.53
N ARG A 54 4.23 -11.19 -1.32
CA ARG A 54 5.34 -11.54 -2.22
C ARG A 54 4.87 -11.98 -3.60
N ALA A 55 3.69 -12.60 -3.70
CA ALA A 55 3.09 -13.02 -4.96
C ALA A 55 2.74 -11.84 -5.87
N LEU A 56 2.53 -10.64 -5.33
CA LEU A 56 2.25 -9.40 -6.08
C LEU A 56 3.51 -8.68 -6.56
N VAL A 57 4.68 -9.14 -6.13
CA VAL A 57 5.98 -8.58 -6.44
C VAL A 57 6.68 -9.45 -7.49
N LEU A 58 7.45 -8.85 -8.39
CA LEU A 58 8.29 -9.61 -9.31
C LEU A 58 9.19 -10.61 -8.57
N PRO A 59 9.36 -11.85 -9.06
CA PRO A 59 10.24 -12.84 -8.43
C PRO A 59 11.68 -12.34 -8.24
N GLU A 60 12.20 -11.57 -9.18
CA GLU A 60 13.58 -11.04 -9.18
C GLU A 60 13.73 -9.67 -8.49
N ALA A 61 12.63 -9.02 -8.09
CA ALA A 61 12.67 -7.71 -7.47
C ALA A 61 13.42 -7.73 -6.12
N PRO A 62 14.13 -6.63 -5.76
CA PRO A 62 14.87 -6.50 -4.52
C PRO A 62 13.96 -6.20 -3.31
N VAL A 63 12.86 -6.95 -3.19
CA VAL A 63 11.92 -6.88 -2.06
C VAL A 63 12.12 -8.11 -1.18
N SER A 64 11.94 -7.92 0.13
CA SER A 64 12.09 -8.97 1.14
C SER A 64 11.34 -10.26 0.82
N SER A 65 11.84 -11.41 1.30
CA SER A 65 11.17 -12.70 1.18
C SER A 65 9.82 -12.73 1.92
N ALA A 66 8.94 -13.67 1.54
CA ALA A 66 7.65 -13.87 2.20
C ALA A 66 7.79 -14.04 3.73
N ASP A 67 8.76 -14.83 4.20
CA ASP A 67 9.01 -15.04 5.63
C ASP A 67 9.46 -13.76 6.35
N THR A 68 10.31 -12.95 5.71
CA THR A 68 10.76 -11.68 6.27
C THR A 68 9.62 -10.68 6.35
N ILE A 69 8.79 -10.63 5.30
CA ILE A 69 7.57 -9.83 5.29
C ILE A 69 6.62 -10.28 6.39
N GLN A 70 6.41 -11.60 6.54
CA GLN A 70 5.54 -12.16 7.57
C GLN A 70 6.01 -11.78 8.98
N LYS A 71 7.32 -11.82 9.25
CA LYS A 71 7.88 -11.32 10.52
C LYS A 71 7.49 -9.87 10.76
N GLY A 72 7.56 -9.02 9.74
CA GLY A 72 7.10 -7.62 9.80
C GLY A 72 5.60 -7.51 10.12
N ILE A 73 4.75 -8.23 9.38
CA ILE A 73 3.29 -8.27 9.61
C ILE A 73 2.96 -8.65 11.05
N ASN A 74 3.67 -9.63 11.61
CA ASN A 74 3.47 -10.10 12.98
C ASN A 74 3.83 -9.06 14.05
N THR A 75 4.59 -8.01 13.71
CA THR A 75 4.84 -6.87 14.62
C THR A 75 3.69 -5.86 14.66
N ILE A 76 2.76 -5.93 13.69
CA ILE A 76 1.62 -5.03 13.59
C ILE A 76 0.43 -5.64 14.34
N PRO A 77 -0.18 -4.92 15.31
CA PRO A 77 -1.34 -5.42 16.02
C PRO A 77 -2.50 -5.77 15.08
N ASP A 78 -3.23 -6.84 15.41
CA ASP A 78 -4.50 -7.15 14.73
C ASP A 78 -5.46 -5.96 14.85
N LYS A 79 -6.33 -5.79 13.84
CA LYS A 79 -7.28 -4.67 13.74
C LYS A 79 -6.63 -3.29 13.63
N THR A 80 -5.35 -3.21 13.25
CA THR A 80 -4.75 -1.96 12.77
C THR A 80 -5.48 -1.53 11.50
N ASN A 81 -6.02 -0.30 11.52
CA ASN A 81 -6.61 0.31 10.32
C ASN A 81 -5.50 0.97 9.51
N TYR A 82 -5.63 0.97 8.20
CA TYR A 82 -4.71 1.69 7.31
C TYR A 82 -5.48 2.50 6.27
N CYS A 83 -4.81 3.47 5.66
CA CYS A 83 -5.32 4.20 4.51
C CYS A 83 -4.15 4.66 3.66
N LEU A 84 -4.26 4.42 2.35
CA LEU A 84 -3.24 4.79 1.40
C LEU A 84 -3.54 6.16 0.79
N THR A 85 -2.52 6.96 0.57
CA THR A 85 -2.53 8.00 -0.46
C THR A 85 -1.45 7.63 -1.49
N ILE A 86 -1.88 7.33 -2.70
CA ILE A 86 -1.02 6.95 -3.83
C ILE A 86 -0.97 8.13 -4.78
N THR A 87 0.21 8.69 -5.00
CA THR A 87 0.44 9.79 -5.93
C THR A 87 1.29 9.32 -7.09
N GLU A 88 0.77 9.39 -8.32
CA GLU A 88 1.56 9.12 -9.52
C GLU A 88 2.52 10.28 -9.78
N LEU A 89 3.82 10.01 -9.66
CA LEU A 89 4.88 10.99 -9.90
C LEU A 89 5.21 11.04 -11.40
N GLU A 90 5.42 9.87 -11.98
CA GLU A 90 5.75 9.61 -13.38
C GLU A 90 5.08 8.29 -13.80
N PRO A 91 4.97 7.97 -15.10
CA PRO A 91 4.43 6.69 -15.54
C PRO A 91 5.09 5.52 -14.81
N ALA A 92 4.27 4.69 -14.17
CA ALA A 92 4.68 3.52 -13.40
C ALA A 92 5.55 3.80 -12.14
N ARG A 93 5.64 5.06 -11.68
CA ARG A 93 6.35 5.47 -10.46
C ARG A 93 5.43 6.24 -9.52
N TYR A 94 5.33 5.77 -8.28
CA TYR A 94 4.34 6.26 -7.32
C TYR A 94 4.99 6.58 -5.98
N LEU A 95 4.58 7.69 -5.37
CA LEU A 95 4.74 7.90 -3.94
C LEU A 95 3.51 7.30 -3.23
N VAL A 96 3.75 6.36 -2.32
CA VAL A 96 2.72 5.72 -1.51
C VAL A 96 2.92 6.15 -0.06
N GLU A 97 1.95 6.88 0.47
CA GLU A 97 1.86 7.18 1.89
C GLU A 97 0.88 6.21 2.55
N VAL A 98 1.36 5.46 3.54
CA VAL A 98 0.56 4.54 4.35
C VAL A 98 0.37 5.17 5.72
N PHE A 99 -0.86 5.55 6.04
CA PHE A 99 -1.21 5.91 7.41
C PHE A 99 -1.78 4.70 8.14
N GLU A 100 -1.25 4.40 9.32
CA GLU A 100 -1.73 3.38 10.24
C GLU A 100 -2.40 4.03 11.46
N ARG A 101 -3.48 3.41 11.92
CA ARG A 101 -4.08 3.66 13.23
C ARG A 101 -4.25 2.34 13.98
N ARG A 102 -3.45 2.18 15.02
CA ARG A 102 -3.44 0.98 15.87
C ARG A 102 -4.62 0.99 16.84
N PRO A 103 -5.03 -0.18 17.36
CA PRO A 103 -6.11 -0.27 18.35
C PRO A 103 -5.85 0.54 19.63
N SER A 104 -4.58 0.77 19.99
CA SER A 104 -4.19 1.62 21.14
C SER A 104 -4.43 3.12 20.92
N GLY A 105 -4.75 3.54 19.68
CA GLY A 105 -4.82 4.93 19.28
C GLY A 105 -3.50 5.50 18.74
N GLU A 106 -2.38 4.76 18.84
CA GLU A 106 -1.11 5.13 18.20
C GLU A 106 -1.28 5.22 16.68
N THR A 107 -0.76 6.29 16.07
CA THR A 107 -0.77 6.50 14.63
C THR A 107 0.64 6.56 14.07
N LYS A 108 0.82 6.07 12.85
CA LYS A 108 2.09 6.13 12.12
C LYS A 108 1.85 6.47 10.65
N THR A 109 2.81 7.13 10.03
CA THR A 109 2.82 7.33 8.58
C THR A 109 4.14 6.85 8.02
N TYR A 110 4.05 6.00 7.00
CA TYR A 110 5.18 5.51 6.22
C TYR A 110 5.10 6.07 4.81
N ARG A 111 6.24 6.37 4.21
CA ARG A 111 6.33 6.83 2.82
C ARG A 111 7.22 5.90 2.02
N GLN A 112 6.75 5.51 0.85
CA GLN A 112 7.41 4.53 0.00
C GLN A 112 7.42 5.03 -1.44
N ASN A 113 8.56 4.94 -2.11
CA ASN A 113 8.62 5.01 -3.56
C ASN A 113 8.37 3.61 -4.11
N VAL A 114 7.38 3.50 -5.00
CA VAL A 114 6.96 2.24 -5.59
C VAL A 114 7.03 2.32 -7.10
N THR A 115 7.67 1.34 -7.72
CA THR A 115 7.58 1.13 -9.18
C THR A 115 6.77 -0.10 -9.50
N THR A 116 6.11 -0.08 -10.64
CA THR A 116 5.30 -1.20 -11.14
C THR A 116 5.71 -1.58 -12.55
N VAL A 117 5.49 -2.83 -12.92
CA VAL A 117 5.65 -3.29 -14.31
C VAL A 117 4.42 -4.10 -14.75
N HIS A 118 4.06 -4.01 -16.02
CA HIS A 118 3.06 -4.88 -16.62
C HIS A 118 3.75 -5.99 -17.44
N ARG A 119 3.40 -7.25 -17.19
CA ARG A 119 3.91 -8.44 -17.88
C ARG A 119 2.79 -9.46 -18.05
N ASP A 120 2.61 -9.95 -19.27
CA ASP A 120 1.68 -11.04 -19.60
C ASP A 120 0.24 -10.83 -19.09
N GLY A 121 -0.29 -9.61 -19.24
CA GLY A 121 -1.66 -9.27 -18.80
C GLY A 121 -1.81 -9.01 -17.31
N ARG A 122 -0.73 -9.04 -16.54
CA ARG A 122 -0.70 -8.79 -15.09
C ARG A 122 0.25 -7.65 -14.73
N THR A 123 -0.08 -6.87 -13.71
CA THR A 123 0.81 -5.85 -13.15
C THR A 123 1.46 -6.37 -11.86
N PHE A 124 2.74 -6.06 -11.67
CA PHE A 124 3.55 -6.44 -10.52
C PHE A 124 4.18 -5.22 -9.89
N ILE A 125 4.46 -5.30 -8.58
CA ILE A 125 5.38 -4.40 -7.90
C ILE A 125 6.82 -4.78 -8.29
N ASP A 126 7.62 -3.81 -8.69
CA ASP A 126 9.00 -3.99 -9.14
C ASP A 126 10.00 -3.51 -8.07
N THR A 127 9.81 -2.32 -7.51
CA THR A 127 10.62 -1.85 -6.38
C THR A 127 9.75 -1.21 -5.31
N VAL A 128 10.21 -1.32 -4.06
CA VAL A 128 9.67 -0.59 -2.90
C VAL A 128 10.85 -0.09 -2.09
N THR A 129 11.02 1.23 -2.00
CA THR A 129 12.05 1.85 -1.16
C THR A 129 11.41 2.86 -0.22
N SER A 130 12.03 3.11 0.92
CA SER A 130 11.60 4.22 1.79
C SER A 130 11.76 5.54 1.03
N ALA A 131 10.75 6.40 1.09
CA ALA A 131 10.87 7.77 0.64
C ALA A 131 11.21 8.64 1.85
N ASP A 132 12.40 9.23 1.87
CA ASP A 132 12.73 10.28 2.84
C ASP A 132 11.93 11.56 2.52
N ARG A 133 11.67 12.36 3.55
CA ARG A 133 10.82 13.56 3.48
C ARG A 133 11.33 14.62 2.51
#